data_AF-A0A7V1FAL4-F1
#
_entry.id   AF-A0A7V1FAL4-F1
#
_cell.length_a   1.000
_cell.length_b   1.000
_cell.length_c   1.000
_cell.angle_alpha   90.00
_cell.angle_beta   90.00
_cell.angle_gamma   90.00
#
_symmetry.space_group_name_H-M   'P 1'
#
loop_
_entity.id
_entity.type
_entity.pdbx_description
1 polymer ?
#
loop_
_entity_poly.entity_id
_entity_poly.type
_entity_poly.pdbx_seq_one_letter_code
_entity_poly.pdbx_strand_id
1 'polypeptide(L)'
;MQKSTYRWLVLEDVNAFFGLMLDNVTNLVMLTGILVGVFHYPEKMVFLKMIPGTALGVLFGDLVYTWMAIRLAKKTGKTDVTAMPLGLDTPSTIGIAFAVLGPVYVATGDAMLTWYVGMATMIVIGVVKVVFSFFGG
;
A
#
# COMPACT_ATOMS: atom_id res chain seq x y z
N MET A 1 -25.98 29.32 -14.21
CA MET A 1 -24.83 28.52 -13.73
C MET A 1 -25.37 27.42 -12.83
N GLN A 2 -25.41 26.17 -13.29
CA GLN A 2 -25.75 25.05 -12.41
C GLN A 2 -24.59 24.84 -11.42
N LYS A 3 -24.87 25.01 -10.12
CA LYS A 3 -23.97 24.51 -9.07
C LYS A 3 -24.02 22.98 -9.16
N SER A 4 -23.08 22.39 -9.89
CA SER A 4 -22.80 20.97 -9.75
C SER A 4 -22.32 20.75 -8.32
N THR A 5 -23.14 20.11 -7.50
CA THR A 5 -22.76 19.75 -6.12
C THR A 5 -21.76 18.61 -6.20
N TYR A 6 -20.61 18.77 -5.55
CA TYR A 6 -19.59 17.72 -5.45
C TYR A 6 -20.23 16.43 -4.91
N ARG A 7 -20.21 15.35 -5.70
CA ARG A 7 -20.79 14.07 -5.33
C ARG A 7 -19.77 13.31 -4.49
N TRP A 8 -19.98 13.31 -3.18
CA TRP A 8 -19.08 12.69 -2.21
C TRP A 8 -19.13 11.16 -2.22
N LEU A 9 -20.28 10.58 -2.57
CA LEU A 9 -20.51 9.15 -2.61
C LEU A 9 -21.43 8.81 -3.79
N VAL A 10 -21.02 7.84 -4.58
CA VAL A 10 -21.84 7.17 -5.60
C VAL A 10 -21.88 5.67 -5.31
N LEU A 11 -22.92 4.98 -5.77
CA LEU A 11 -23.08 3.53 -5.55
C LEU A 11 -21.88 2.71 -6.08
N GLU A 12 -21.20 3.24 -7.09
CA GLU A 12 -19.99 2.65 -7.68
C GLU A 12 -18.81 2.59 -6.69
N ASP A 13 -18.76 3.49 -5.70
CA ASP A 13 -17.71 3.51 -4.67
C ASP A 13 -17.77 2.27 -3.78
N VAL A 14 -18.96 1.67 -3.61
CA VAL A 14 -19.11 0.42 -2.84
C VAL A 14 -18.42 -0.74 -3.56
N ASN A 15 -18.61 -0.85 -4.88
CA ASN A 15 -17.94 -1.88 -5.67
C ASN A 15 -16.43 -1.66 -5.69
N ALA A 16 -15.98 -0.40 -5.80
CA ALA A 16 -14.56 -0.06 -5.74
C ALA A 16 -13.95 -0.39 -4.38
N PHE A 17 -14.67 -0.11 -3.28
CA PHE A 17 -14.25 -0.44 -1.92
C PHE A 17 -14.06 -1.95 -1.73
N PHE A 18 -15.05 -2.77 -2.07
CA PHE A 18 -14.93 -4.22 -1.93
C PHE A 18 -13.88 -4.81 -2.86
N GLY A 19 -13.76 -4.29 -4.09
CA GLY A 19 -12.71 -4.71 -5.02
C GLY A 19 -11.31 -4.48 -4.46
N LEU A 20 -11.05 -3.27 -3.95
CA LEU A 20 -9.76 -2.93 -3.34
C LEU A 20 -9.49 -3.66 -2.04
N MET A 21 -10.52 -3.82 -1.19
CA MET A 21 -10.39 -4.56 0.07
C MET A 21 -9.97 -6.01 -0.19
N LEU A 22 -10.63 -6.68 -1.14
CA LEU A 22 -10.29 -8.06 -1.50
C LEU A 22 -8.90 -8.17 -2.12
N ASP A 23 -8.50 -7.21 -2.94
CA ASP A 23 -7.15 -7.15 -3.51
C ASP A 23 -6.08 -7.01 -2.41
N ASN A 24 -6.26 -6.07 -1.48
CA ASN A 24 -5.35 -5.87 -0.35
C ASN A 24 -5.26 -7.11 0.56
N VAL A 25 -6.39 -7.74 0.88
CA VAL A 25 -6.41 -8.98 1.66
C VAL A 25 -5.69 -10.10 0.92
N THR A 26 -5.91 -10.24 -0.40
CA THR A 26 -5.25 -11.26 -1.23
C THR A 26 -3.74 -11.07 -1.22
N ASN A 27 -3.26 -9.83 -1.38
CA ASN A 27 -1.83 -9.53 -1.35
C ASN A 27 -1.21 -9.80 0.04
N LEU A 28 -1.91 -9.49 1.13
CA LEU A 28 -1.46 -9.80 2.50
C LEU A 28 -1.43 -11.30 2.78
N VAL A 29 -2.44 -12.06 2.33
CA VAL A 29 -2.48 -13.52 2.44
C VAL A 29 -1.35 -14.14 1.63
N MET A 30 -1.12 -13.67 0.41
CA MET A 30 -0.02 -14.12 -0.44
C MET A 30 1.33 -13.84 0.21
N LEU A 31 1.56 -12.63 0.71
CA LEU A 31 2.79 -12.28 1.44
C LEU A 31 3.01 -13.20 2.63
N THR A 32 1.97 -13.42 3.43
CA THR A 32 2.00 -14.31 4.59
C THR A 32 2.30 -15.74 4.18
N GLY A 33 1.66 -16.24 3.11
CA GLY A 33 1.89 -17.58 2.58
C GLY A 33 3.32 -17.78 2.09
N ILE A 34 3.92 -16.78 1.45
CA ILE A 34 5.33 -16.84 1.03
C ILE A 34 6.25 -16.85 2.25
N LEU A 35 6.09 -15.89 3.17
CA LEU A 35 7.01 -15.74 4.30
C LEU A 35 6.92 -16.91 5.29
N VAL A 36 5.70 -17.29 5.69
CA VAL A 36 5.49 -18.37 6.66
C VAL A 36 5.67 -19.74 5.99
N GLY A 37 5.10 -19.92 4.80
CA GLY A 37 5.10 -21.23 4.12
C GLY A 37 6.42 -21.61 3.46
N VAL A 38 7.13 -20.65 2.85
CA VAL A 38 8.40 -20.94 2.15
C VAL A 38 9.60 -20.69 3.06
N PHE A 39 9.62 -19.54 3.75
CA PHE A 39 10.78 -19.10 4.53
C PHE A 39 10.69 -19.42 6.02
N HIS A 40 9.61 -20.07 6.50
CA HIS A 40 9.39 -20.41 7.91
C HIS A 40 9.50 -19.18 8.84
N TYR A 41 9.08 -18.02 8.34
CA TYR A 41 9.04 -16.78 9.10
C TYR A 41 7.96 -16.87 10.20
N PRO A 42 8.20 -16.35 11.42
CA PRO A 42 7.25 -16.49 12.52
C PRO A 42 5.94 -15.76 12.23
N GLU A 43 4.85 -16.52 12.14
CA GLU A 43 3.51 -16.03 11.84
C GLU A 43 3.05 -14.90 12.78
N LYS A 44 3.39 -15.01 14.07
CA LYS A 44 3.06 -14.01 15.09
C LYS A 44 3.60 -12.63 14.72
N MET A 45 4.78 -12.58 14.10
CA MET A 45 5.39 -11.32 13.67
C MET A 45 4.63 -10.71 12.49
N VAL A 46 4.17 -11.55 11.55
CA VAL A 46 3.36 -11.10 10.41
C VAL A 46 2.03 -10.53 10.89
N PHE A 47 1.30 -11.28 11.73
CA PHE A 47 -0.01 -10.88 12.23
C PHE A 47 0.03 -9.68 13.18
N LEU A 48 1.04 -9.56 14.05
CA LEU A 48 1.09 -8.49 15.05
C LEU A 48 1.78 -7.21 14.56
N LYS A 49 2.62 -7.27 13.53
CA LYS A 49 3.41 -6.11 13.06
C LYS A 49 3.17 -5.78 11.60
N MET A 50 3.27 -6.77 10.71
CA MET A 50 3.23 -6.51 9.27
C MET A 50 1.81 -6.16 8.80
N ILE A 51 0.81 -6.98 9.13
CA ILE A 51 -0.59 -6.73 8.75
C ILE A 51 -1.12 -5.40 9.30
N PRO A 52 -1.07 -5.14 10.62
CA PRO A 52 -1.56 -3.86 11.16
C PRO A 52 -0.73 -2.68 10.65
N GLY A 53 0.59 -2.84 10.47
CA GLY A 53 1.45 -1.80 9.90
C GLY A 53 1.05 -1.42 8.48
N THR A 54 0.80 -2.42 7.63
CA THR A 54 0.32 -2.21 6.25
C THR A 54 -1.07 -1.57 6.24
N ALA A 55 -2.00 -2.03 7.08
CA ALA A 55 -3.34 -1.46 7.17
C ALA A 55 -3.30 0.04 7.54
N LEU A 56 -2.45 0.40 8.51
CA LEU A 56 -2.22 1.80 8.88
C LEU A 56 -1.56 2.60 7.75
N GLY A 57 -0.61 1.99 7.03
CA GLY A 57 0.05 2.62 5.88
C GLY A 57 -0.91 2.92 4.74
N VAL A 58 -1.81 1.98 4.41
CA VAL A 58 -2.87 2.16 3.41
C VAL A 58 -3.81 3.28 3.83
N LEU A 59 -4.33 3.22 5.07
CA LEU A 59 -5.22 4.26 5.61
C LEU A 59 -4.58 5.65 5.54
N PHE A 60 -3.32 5.77 5.95
CA PHE A 60 -2.60 7.04 5.90
C PHE A 60 -2.44 7.54 4.46
N GLY A 61 -2.07 6.67 3.53
CA GLY A 61 -1.94 7.03 2.12
C GLY A 61 -3.27 7.47 1.49
N ASP A 62 -4.36 6.77 1.80
CA ASP A 62 -5.71 7.14 1.34
C ASP A 62 -6.15 8.52 1.86
N LEU A 63 -5.82 8.85 3.11
CA LEU A 63 -6.08 10.18 3.67
C LEU A 63 -5.31 11.27 2.91
N VAL A 64 -4.05 11.00 2.57
CA VAL A 64 -3.21 11.94 1.79
C VAL A 64 -3.76 12.11 0.37
N TYR A 65 -4.14 11.02 -0.30
CA TYR A 65 -4.76 11.04 -1.62
C TYR A 65 -6.11 11.77 -1.62
N THR A 66 -6.93 11.55 -0.60
CA THR A 66 -8.19 12.28 -0.38
C THR A 66 -7.94 13.78 -0.23
N TRP A 67 -6.94 14.18 0.57
CA TRP A 67 -6.57 15.58 0.73
C TRP A 67 -6.10 16.20 -0.60
N MET A 68 -5.30 15.48 -1.38
CA MET A 68 -4.84 15.95 -2.70
C MET A 68 -6.00 16.10 -3.70
N ALA A 69 -6.95 15.16 -3.72
CA ALA A 69 -8.15 15.24 -4.54
C ALA A 69 -8.99 16.48 -4.18
N ILE A 70 -9.25 16.73 -2.88
CA ILE A 70 -9.98 17.92 -2.41
C ILE A 70 -9.24 19.21 -2.79
N ARG A 71 -7.92 19.23 -2.64
CA ARG A 71 -7.10 20.40 -3.01
C ARG A 71 -7.15 20.67 -4.51
N LEU A 72 -7.14 19.62 -5.34
CA LEU A 72 -7.23 19.73 -6.80
C LEU A 72 -8.62 20.19 -7.25
N ALA A 73 -9.69 19.64 -6.68
CA ALA A 73 -11.07 20.07 -6.96
C ALA A 73 -11.25 21.57 -6.67
N LYS A 74 -10.75 22.04 -5.53
CA LYS A 74 -10.79 23.47 -5.16
C LYS A 74 -10.00 24.37 -6.13
N LYS A 75 -8.83 23.91 -6.61
CA LYS A 75 -7.99 24.68 -7.55
C LYS A 75 -8.58 24.75 -8.96
N THR A 76 -9.18 23.66 -9.43
CA THR A 76 -9.65 23.53 -10.82
C THR A 76 -11.13 23.87 -10.99
N GLY A 77 -11.88 24.04 -9.90
CA GLY A 77 -13.33 24.25 -9.92
C GLY A 77 -14.12 23.05 -10.44
N LYS A 78 -13.45 21.90 -10.63
CA LYS A 78 -14.02 20.67 -11.14
C LYS A 78 -14.72 19.88 -10.04
N THR A 79 -15.81 19.21 -10.39
CA THR A 79 -16.64 18.41 -9.48
C THR A 79 -16.53 16.91 -9.72
N ASP A 80 -15.68 16.49 -10.66
CA ASP A 80 -15.43 15.11 -11.11
C ASP A 80 -14.06 14.57 -10.64
N VAL A 81 -13.44 15.22 -9.66
CA VAL A 81 -12.16 14.78 -9.10
C VAL A 81 -12.41 13.70 -8.06
N THR A 82 -11.79 12.54 -8.22
CA THR A 82 -11.88 11.41 -7.30
C THR A 82 -10.50 11.08 -6.74
N ALA A 83 -10.44 10.65 -5.48
CA ALA A 83 -9.23 10.10 -4.90
C ALA A 83 -9.03 8.69 -5.45
N MET A 84 -7.83 8.36 -5.91
CA MET A 84 -7.50 6.99 -6.25
C MET A 84 -7.34 6.20 -4.94
N PRO A 85 -8.00 5.05 -4.78
CA PRO A 85 -7.79 4.22 -3.61
C PRO A 85 -6.39 3.57 -3.64
N LEU A 86 -5.71 3.52 -2.50
CA LEU A 86 -4.38 2.95 -2.38
C LEU A 86 -4.48 1.43 -2.18
N GLY A 87 -3.98 0.70 -3.16
CA GLY A 87 -3.85 -0.76 -3.13
C GLY A 87 -2.41 -1.21 -2.98
N LEU A 88 -2.22 -2.42 -2.45
CA LEU A 88 -0.97 -3.16 -2.60
C LEU A 88 -0.92 -3.73 -4.02
N ASP A 89 0.25 -3.70 -4.65
CA ASP A 89 0.45 -4.38 -5.92
C ASP A 89 1.11 -5.76 -5.71
N THR A 90 0.56 -6.76 -6.40
CA THR A 90 1.07 -8.14 -6.36
C THR A 90 2.55 -8.24 -6.74
N PRO A 91 3.03 -7.58 -7.81
CA PRO A 91 4.44 -7.68 -8.22
C PRO A 91 5.42 -7.18 -7.15
N SER A 92 5.18 -6.02 -6.55
CA SER A 92 6.05 -5.48 -5.49
C SER A 92 5.97 -6.32 -4.23
N THR A 93 4.79 -6.85 -3.89
CA THR A 93 4.60 -7.72 -2.72
C THR A 93 5.41 -9.00 -2.85
N ILE A 94 5.35 -9.67 -4.00
CA ILE A 94 6.17 -10.86 -4.30
C ILE A 94 7.66 -10.48 -4.32
N GLY A 95 7.99 -9.37 -4.99
CA GLY A 95 9.36 -8.87 -5.11
C GLY A 95 10.02 -8.67 -3.75
N ILE A 96 9.36 -7.98 -2.83
CA ILE A 96 9.90 -7.76 -1.48
C ILE A 96 9.99 -9.05 -0.66
N ALA A 97 9.00 -9.95 -0.81
CA ALA A 97 9.02 -11.23 -0.09
C ALA A 97 10.25 -12.08 -0.49
N PHE A 98 10.53 -12.21 -1.78
CA PHE A 98 11.62 -13.07 -2.27
C PHE A 98 12.97 -12.38 -2.40
N ALA A 99 13.01 -11.09 -2.73
CA ALA A 99 14.27 -10.39 -2.95
C ALA A 99 14.87 -9.82 -1.65
N VAL A 100 14.05 -9.58 -0.63
CA VAL A 100 14.48 -8.88 0.58
C VAL A 100 14.16 -9.69 1.84
N LEU A 101 12.89 -9.85 2.18
CA LEU A 101 12.49 -10.38 3.48
C LEU A 101 12.93 -11.84 3.67
N GLY A 102 12.66 -12.71 2.69
CA GLY A 102 13.04 -14.12 2.72
C GLY A 102 14.55 -14.33 2.87
N PRO A 103 15.38 -13.78 1.97
CA PRO A 103 16.84 -13.92 2.06
C PRO A 103 17.44 -13.35 3.35
N VAL A 104 16.94 -12.20 3.82
CA VAL A 104 17.41 -11.60 5.08
C VAL A 104 17.09 -12.50 6.26
N TYR A 105 15.89 -13.08 6.30
CA TYR A 105 15.53 -14.01 7.37
C TYR A 105 16.35 -15.29 7.32
N VAL A 106 16.58 -15.86 6.14
CA VAL A 106 17.44 -17.05 5.99
C VAL A 106 18.88 -16.77 6.41
N ALA A 107 19.39 -15.57 6.12
CA ALA A 107 20.76 -15.20 6.46
C ALA A 107 20.95 -14.86 7.95
N THR A 108 19.93 -14.30 8.61
CA THR A 108 20.04 -13.76 9.97
C THR A 108 19.36 -14.60 11.03
N GLY A 109 18.31 -15.34 10.67
CA GLY A 109 17.41 -16.02 11.59
C GLY A 109 16.58 -15.09 12.48
N ASP A 110 16.70 -13.77 12.31
CA ASP A 110 16.07 -12.77 13.17
C ASP A 110 14.90 -12.08 12.44
N ALA A 111 13.69 -12.36 12.90
CA ALA A 111 12.47 -11.79 12.35
C ALA A 111 12.32 -10.28 12.63
N MET A 112 12.80 -9.80 13.78
CA MET A 112 12.76 -8.37 14.09
C MET A 112 13.71 -7.61 13.18
N LEU A 113 14.93 -8.13 13.00
CA LEU A 113 15.90 -7.55 12.07
C LEU A 113 15.38 -7.55 10.64
N THR A 114 14.80 -8.67 10.20
CA THR A 114 14.18 -8.78 8.87
C THR A 114 13.09 -7.73 8.66
N TRP A 115 12.25 -7.49 9.68
CA TRP A 115 11.22 -6.46 9.63
C TRP A 115 11.80 -5.05 9.55
N TYR A 116 12.87 -4.74 10.31
CA TYR A 116 13.57 -3.45 10.21
C TYR A 116 14.18 -3.23 8.82
N VAL A 117 14.82 -4.25 8.25
CA VAL A 117 15.34 -4.19 6.88
C VAL A 117 14.21 -3.97 5.88
N GLY A 118 13.10 -4.68 6.03
CA GLY A 118 11.90 -4.48 5.21
C GLY A 118 11.39 -3.04 5.22
N MET A 119 11.29 -2.42 6.40
CA MET A 119 10.89 -1.02 6.53
C MET A 119 11.90 -0.06 5.89
N ALA A 120 13.20 -0.30 6.08
CA ALA A 120 14.25 0.50 5.46
C ALA A 120 14.17 0.41 3.93
N THR A 121 13.99 -0.78 3.37
CA THR A 121 13.80 -0.99 1.93
C THR A 121 12.58 -0.23 1.42
N MET A 122 11.44 -0.26 2.12
CA MET A 122 10.24 0.49 1.72
C MET A 122 10.50 2.00 1.64
N ILE A 123 11.24 2.55 2.62
CA ILE A 123 11.62 3.97 2.60
C ILE A 123 12.53 4.27 1.41
N VAL A 124 13.53 3.43 1.13
CA VAL A 124 14.44 3.60 -0.02
C VAL A 124 13.66 3.55 -1.33
N ILE A 125 12.74 2.59 -1.50
CA ILE A 125 11.87 2.51 -2.67
C ILE A 125 11.03 3.79 -2.81
N GLY A 126 10.49 4.31 -1.71
CA GLY A 126 9.75 5.58 -1.69
C GLY A 126 10.60 6.76 -2.17
N VAL A 127 11.83 6.89 -1.64
CA VAL A 127 12.77 7.93 -2.05
C VAL A 127 13.11 7.80 -3.53
N VAL A 128 13.42 6.59 -4.00
CA VAL A 128 13.70 6.33 -5.42
C VAL A 128 12.50 6.71 -6.28
N LYS A 129 11.28 6.31 -5.92
CA LYS A 129 10.06 6.68 -6.65
C LYS A 129 9.88 8.20 -6.73
N VAL A 130 10.17 8.93 -5.64
CA VAL A 130 10.09 10.40 -5.61
C VAL A 130 11.17 11.04 -6.47
N VAL A 131 12.40 10.55 -6.45
CA VAL A 131 13.48 11.11 -7.28
C VAL A 131 13.15 10.90 -8.76
N PHE A 132 12.75 9.69 -9.14
CA PHE A 132 12.48 9.33 -10.54
C PHE A 132 11.20 9.97 -11.09
N SER A 133 10.24 10.36 -10.26
CA SER A 133 9.02 11.04 -10.73
C SER A 133 9.29 12.38 -11.41
N PHE A 134 10.46 13.00 -11.17
CA PHE A 134 10.90 14.22 -11.86
C PHE A 134 11.58 13.98 -13.21
N PHE A 135 12.01 12.75 -13.48
CA PHE A 135 12.73 12.37 -14.70
C PHE A 135 11.86 11.57 -15.70
N GLY A 136 10.72 11.04 -15.25
CA GLY A 136 9.75 10.34 -16.09
C GLY A 136 8.78 11.30 -16.80
N GLY A 137 9.30 12.08 -17.75
CA GLY A 137 8.49 12.89 -18.68
C GLY A 137 7.78 12.04 -19.73
#